data_AF-A0A831TJ48-F1
#
_entry.id   AF-A0A831TJ48-F1
#
_cell.length_a   1.000
_cell.length_b   1.000
_cell.length_c   1.000
_cell.angle_alpha   90.00
_cell.angle_beta   90.00
_cell.angle_gamma   90.00
#
_symmetry.space_group_name_H-M   'P 1'
#
loop_
_entity.id
_entity.type
_entity.pdbx_description
1 polymer ?
#
loop_
_entity_poly.entity_id
_entity_poly.type
_entity_poly.pdbx_seq_one_letter_code
_entity_poly.pdbx_strand_id
1 'polypeptide(L)'
;MNNFLPKVPDPQLLEPSVFRNRQLADYQYEILMKSIKSYEENLDDDQEVAIQLASFGQSVVMQVTDIGYSNPSLIHFYGFVNNVRSELIQHVSQLSFLLTVVPKLNPELPARRIGFEIEINDV
;
A
#
# COMPACT_ATOMS: atom_id res chain seq x y z
N MET A 1 -0.79 -15.07 20.97
CA MET A 1 -1.83 -14.48 20.09
C MET A 1 -1.38 -13.07 19.78
N ASN A 2 -0.73 -12.87 18.63
CA ASN A 2 -0.31 -11.54 18.22
C ASN A 2 -1.57 -10.73 17.91
N ASN A 3 -1.66 -9.53 18.47
CA ASN A 3 -2.85 -8.70 18.41
C ASN A 3 -2.99 -8.18 16.98
N PHE A 4 -3.87 -8.80 16.18
CA PHE A 4 -4.12 -8.49 14.76
C PHE A 4 -4.76 -7.12 14.50
N LEU A 5 -4.88 -6.28 15.52
CA LEU A 5 -5.42 -4.94 15.35
C LEU A 5 -4.33 -4.07 14.69
N PRO A 6 -4.54 -3.59 13.44
CA PRO A 6 -3.62 -2.61 12.88
C PRO A 6 -3.57 -1.41 13.82
N LYS A 7 -2.36 -0.92 14.12
CA LYS A 7 -2.18 0.41 14.72
C LYS A 7 -2.46 1.43 13.62
N VAL A 8 -3.71 1.49 13.17
CA VAL A 8 -4.14 2.57 12.29
C VAL A 8 -3.85 3.85 13.06
N PRO A 9 -3.09 4.80 12.49
CA PRO A 9 -2.90 6.08 13.14
C PRO A 9 -4.28 6.66 13.38
N ASP A 10 -4.56 7.05 14.61
CA ASP A 10 -5.75 7.84 14.89
C ASP A 10 -5.73 9.04 13.92
N PRO A 11 -6.75 9.22 13.06
CA PRO A 11 -6.81 10.34 12.13
C PRO A 11 -6.68 11.71 12.82
N GLN A 12 -6.91 11.78 14.14
CA GLN A 12 -6.73 12.97 14.97
C GLN A 12 -5.28 13.22 15.39
N LEU A 13 -4.39 12.22 15.30
CA LEU A 13 -2.96 12.32 15.62
C LEU A 13 -2.09 12.68 14.40
N LEU A 14 -2.70 12.85 13.24
CA LEU A 14 -2.05 13.54 12.13
C LEU A 14 -1.82 14.99 12.58
N GLU A 15 -0.56 15.42 12.65
CA GLU A 15 -0.18 16.82 12.87
C GLU A 15 -1.19 17.73 12.16
N PRO A 16 -1.80 18.72 12.84
CA PRO A 16 -2.77 19.62 12.23
C PRO A 16 -2.05 20.52 11.22
N SER A 17 -1.67 19.96 10.08
CA SER A 17 -1.13 20.69 8.95
C SER A 17 -2.28 21.46 8.34
N VAL A 18 -2.33 22.76 8.65
CA VAL A 18 -2.80 23.86 7.79
C VAL A 18 -3.57 23.38 6.55
N PHE A 19 -4.91 23.41 6.62
CA PHE A 19 -5.84 23.33 5.48
C PHE A 19 -5.64 22.22 4.43
N ARG A 20 -5.31 20.97 4.82
CA ARG A 20 -5.43 19.86 3.85
C ARG A 20 -6.88 19.45 3.63
N ASN A 21 -7.31 19.41 2.36
CA ASN A 21 -8.64 18.99 1.99
C ASN A 21 -8.73 17.46 2.08
N ARG A 22 -9.42 16.96 3.10
CA ARG A 22 -9.59 15.51 3.38
C ARG A 22 -10.35 14.74 2.29
N GLN A 23 -10.95 15.43 1.33
CA GLN A 23 -11.61 14.82 0.18
C GLN A 23 -10.63 14.48 -0.95
N LEU A 24 -9.40 14.98 -0.88
CA LEU A 24 -8.37 14.74 -1.89
C LEU A 24 -7.66 13.39 -1.68
N ALA A 25 -7.12 12.85 -2.77
CA ALA A 25 -6.44 11.56 -2.80
C ALA A 25 -5.15 11.57 -1.96
N ASP A 26 -4.45 12.71 -1.85
CA ASP A 26 -3.23 12.86 -1.05
C ASP A 26 -3.45 12.50 0.43
N TYR A 27 -4.55 12.96 1.01
CA TYR A 27 -4.92 12.67 2.40
C TYR A 27 -5.20 11.17 2.59
N GLN A 28 -5.93 10.56 1.66
CA GLN A 28 -6.25 9.13 1.74
C GLN A 28 -5.04 8.24 1.47
N TYR A 29 -4.15 8.67 0.58
CA TYR A 29 -2.85 8.04 0.35
C TYR A 29 -2.02 8.01 1.64
N GLU A 30 -1.94 9.12 2.38
CA GLU A 30 -1.18 9.16 3.63
C GLU A 30 -1.73 8.18 4.67
N ILE A 31 -3.05 8.12 4.84
CA ILE A 31 -3.69 7.16 5.76
C ILE A 31 -3.38 5.74 5.32
N LEU A 32 -3.52 5.45 4.02
CA LEU A 32 -3.24 4.14 3.44
C LEU A 32 -1.80 3.70 3.69
N MET A 33 -0.82 4.56 3.39
CA MET A 33 0.60 4.24 3.59
C MET A 33 0.92 3.95 5.06
N LYS A 34 0.29 4.66 6.00
CA LYS A 34 0.47 4.37 7.42
C LYS A 34 -0.17 3.04 7.84
N SER A 35 -1.34 2.71 7.31
CA SER A 35 -1.95 1.40 7.53
C SER A 35 -1.10 0.25 6.99
N ILE A 36 -0.50 0.42 5.79
CA ILE A 36 0.43 -0.55 5.20
C ILE A 36 1.67 -0.69 6.08
N LYS A 37 2.29 0.41 6.49
CA LYS A 37 3.45 0.37 7.39
C LYS A 37 3.14 -0.37 8.69
N SER A 38 2.01 -0.07 9.32
CA SER A 38 1.60 -0.78 10.54
C SER A 38 1.35 -2.28 10.30
N TYR A 39 0.93 -2.67 9.10
CA TYR A 39 0.78 -4.08 8.75
C TYR A 39 2.16 -4.74 8.58
N GLU A 40 3.07 -4.07 7.87
CA GLU A 40 4.45 -4.51 7.64
C GLU A 40 5.28 -4.69 8.91
N GLU A 41 5.02 -3.89 9.96
CA GLU A 41 5.67 -4.04 11.28
C GLU A 41 5.48 -5.43 11.91
N ASN A 42 4.50 -6.22 11.45
CA ASN A 42 4.22 -7.55 11.97
C ASN A 42 4.69 -8.68 11.04
N LEU A 43 5.40 -8.37 9.96
CA LEU A 43 5.88 -9.36 9.00
C LEU A 43 7.30 -9.82 9.29
N ASP A 44 7.53 -11.11 9.08
CA ASP A 44 8.87 -11.71 9.16
C ASP A 44 9.73 -11.31 7.94
N ASP A 45 11.04 -11.54 8.02
CA ASP A 45 12.02 -11.19 6.97
C ASP A 45 11.83 -11.97 5.66
N ASP A 46 11.00 -13.03 5.69
CA ASP A 46 10.69 -13.91 4.55
C ASP A 46 9.37 -13.56 3.84
N GLN A 47 8.70 -12.49 4.30
CA GLN A 47 7.34 -12.14 3.95
C GLN A 47 7.23 -10.77 3.29
N GLU A 48 6.62 -10.72 2.12
CA GLU A 48 6.35 -9.48 1.37
C GLU A 48 4.85 -9.17 1.37
N VAL A 49 4.50 -7.88 1.35
CA VAL A 49 3.09 -7.46 1.24
C VAL A 49 2.62 -7.61 -0.19
N ALA A 50 1.43 -8.17 -0.36
CA ALA A 50 0.68 -8.14 -1.60
C ALA A 50 -0.71 -7.55 -1.36
N ILE A 51 -1.29 -6.99 -2.41
CA ILE A 51 -2.67 -6.54 -2.41
C ILE A 51 -3.50 -7.56 -3.17
N GLN A 52 -4.48 -8.15 -2.48
CA GLN A 52 -5.50 -8.98 -3.11
C GLN A 52 -6.72 -8.11 -3.38
N LEU A 53 -7.02 -7.93 -4.66
CA LEU A 53 -8.20 -7.21 -5.12
C LEU A 53 -9.39 -8.14 -5.06
N ALA A 54 -10.44 -7.70 -4.37
CA ALA A 54 -11.73 -8.36 -4.40
C ALA A 54 -12.53 -7.77 -5.57
N SER A 55 -12.54 -8.42 -6.73
CA SER A 55 -13.35 -7.97 -7.87
C SER A 55 -14.15 -9.12 -8.47
N PHE A 56 -15.47 -8.97 -8.54
CA PHE A 56 -16.40 -9.77 -9.37
C PHE A 56 -16.13 -11.29 -9.45
N GLY A 57 -15.89 -11.94 -8.30
CA GLY A 57 -15.74 -13.40 -8.24
C GLY A 57 -14.38 -13.94 -8.70
N GLN A 58 -13.42 -13.07 -9.01
CA GLN A 58 -12.02 -13.44 -9.27
C GLN A 58 -11.10 -12.66 -8.34
N SER A 59 -10.20 -13.35 -7.65
CA SER A 59 -9.15 -12.71 -6.87
C SER A 59 -7.94 -12.45 -7.74
N VAL A 60 -7.59 -11.18 -7.93
CA VAL A 60 -6.30 -10.82 -8.53
C VAL A 60 -5.36 -10.45 -7.40
N VAL A 61 -4.23 -11.14 -7.31
CA VAL A 61 -3.15 -10.81 -6.37
C VAL A 61 -2.10 -10.01 -7.11
N MET A 62 -1.91 -8.77 -6.68
CA MET A 62 -0.83 -7.91 -7.15
C MET A 62 0.28 -7.87 -6.10
N GLN A 63 1.49 -8.18 -6.52
CA GLN A 63 2.71 -7.93 -5.74
C GLN A 63 3.04 -6.45 -5.89
N VAL A 64 2.58 -5.64 -4.94
CA VAL A 64 2.71 -4.19 -5.00
C VAL A 64 4.14 -3.79 -4.64
N THR A 65 4.71 -2.92 -5.46
CA THR A 65 6.05 -2.34 -5.24
C THR A 65 5.96 -0.90 -4.79
N ASP A 66 4.99 -0.16 -5.30
CA ASP A 66 4.83 1.25 -4.99
C ASP A 66 3.37 1.71 -5.11
N ILE A 67 3.03 2.81 -4.46
CA ILE A 67 1.70 3.41 -4.47
C ILE A 67 1.83 4.90 -4.75
N GLY A 68 1.04 5.39 -5.71
CA GLY A 68 0.92 6.81 -6.03
C GLY A 68 -0.50 7.33 -5.85
N TYR A 69 -0.67 8.64 -6.00
CA TYR A 69 -1.99 9.28 -5.97
C TYR A 69 -2.07 10.41 -7.00
N SER A 70 -3.28 10.67 -7.48
CA SER A 70 -3.60 11.82 -8.33
C SER A 70 -4.84 12.52 -7.77
N ASN A 71 -4.66 13.78 -7.35
CA ASN A 71 -5.79 14.58 -6.90
C ASN A 71 -6.77 14.86 -8.06
N PRO A 72 -8.09 14.86 -7.81
CA PRO A 72 -8.70 14.82 -6.49
C PRO A 72 -8.95 13.42 -5.91
N SER A 73 -8.89 12.33 -6.68
CA SER A 73 -9.54 11.10 -6.20
C SER A 73 -9.00 9.77 -6.70
N LEU A 74 -7.82 9.71 -7.30
CA LEU A 74 -7.24 8.46 -7.79
C LEU A 74 -6.07 7.98 -6.92
N ILE A 75 -6.01 6.66 -6.71
CA ILE A 75 -4.86 5.94 -6.16
C ILE A 75 -4.35 4.98 -7.23
N HIS A 76 -3.02 4.93 -7.36
CA HIS A 76 -2.30 4.10 -8.32
C HIS A 76 -1.52 3.04 -7.54
N PHE A 77 -1.71 1.77 -7.87
CA PHE A 77 -0.92 0.66 -7.32
C PHE A 77 -0.03 0.12 -8.43
N TYR A 78 1.27 0.19 -8.23
CA TYR A 78 2.27 -0.32 -9.15
C TYR A 78 2.80 -1.66 -8.67
N GLY A 79 3.01 -2.60 -9.59
CA GLY A 79 3.61 -3.86 -9.22
C GLY A 79 3.54 -4.91 -10.31
N PHE A 80 3.38 -6.16 -9.88
CA PHE A 80 3.35 -7.31 -10.77
C PHE A 80 2.11 -8.16 -10.52
N VAL A 81 1.46 -8.59 -11.60
CA VAL A 81 0.40 -9.61 -11.60
C VAL A 81 0.87 -10.73 -12.50
N ASN A 82 0.99 -11.96 -11.98
CA ASN A 82 1.54 -13.09 -12.72
C ASN A 82 2.89 -12.77 -13.40
N ASN A 83 3.79 -12.10 -12.68
CA ASN A 83 5.10 -11.63 -13.15
C ASN A 83 5.06 -10.60 -14.30
N VAL A 84 3.89 -10.06 -14.64
CA VAL A 84 3.72 -8.99 -15.64
C VAL A 84 3.61 -7.65 -14.92
N ARG A 85 4.48 -6.69 -15.28
CA ARG A 85 4.39 -5.31 -14.78
C ARG A 85 3.00 -4.77 -15.06
N SER A 86 2.33 -4.32 -14.02
CA SER A 86 0.93 -3.93 -14.04
C SER A 86 0.72 -2.69 -13.17
N GLU A 87 -0.27 -1.90 -13.54
CA GLU A 87 -0.76 -0.78 -12.75
C GLU A 87 -2.27 -0.96 -12.53
N LEU A 88 -2.71 -0.81 -11.29
CA LEU A 88 -4.11 -0.71 -10.97
C LEU A 88 -4.43 0.73 -10.57
N ILE A 89 -5.40 1.33 -11.25
CA ILE A 89 -5.92 2.66 -10.94
C ILE A 89 -7.29 2.49 -10.29
N GLN A 90 -7.50 3.11 -9.13
CA GLN A 90 -8.77 3.06 -8.38
C GLN A 90 -9.20 4.46 -7.94
N HIS A 91 -10.51 4.71 -7.99
CA HIS A 91 -11.08 5.86 -7.31
C HIS A 91 -11.06 5.62 -5.79
N VAL A 92 -10.75 6.63 -4.98
CA VAL A 92 -10.67 6.52 -3.51
C VAL A 92 -11.94 5.96 -2.88
N SER A 93 -13.11 6.26 -3.44
CA SER A 93 -14.41 5.75 -2.96
C SER A 93 -14.68 4.28 -3.30
N GLN A 94 -13.85 3.67 -4.16
CA GLN A 94 -13.99 2.29 -4.63
C GLN A 94 -12.93 1.37 -4.02
N LEU A 95 -12.06 1.89 -3.16
CA LEU A 95 -11.00 1.10 -2.53
C LEU A 95 -11.61 -0.05 -1.72
N SER A 96 -11.42 -1.26 -2.22
CA SER A 96 -11.78 -2.50 -1.54
C SER A 96 -10.71 -3.54 -1.85
N PHE A 97 -9.77 -3.69 -0.92
CA PHE A 97 -8.69 -4.63 -1.08
C PHE A 97 -8.26 -5.20 0.27
N LEU A 98 -7.64 -6.37 0.19
CA LEU A 98 -7.04 -7.06 1.31
C LEU A 98 -5.52 -6.91 1.25
N LEU A 99 -4.91 -6.48 2.35
CA LEU A 99 -3.48 -6.66 2.56
C LEU A 99 -3.22 -8.13 2.94
N THR A 100 -2.39 -8.79 2.17
CA THR A 100 -2.00 -10.19 2.40
C THR A 100 -0.49 -10.34 2.27
N VAL A 101 0.01 -11.53 2.59
CA VAL A 101 1.43 -11.85 2.57
C VAL A 101 1.71 -12.86 1.46
N VAL A 102 2.82 -12.65 0.76
CA VAL A 102 3.37 -13.63 -0.19
C VAL A 102 4.82 -13.95 0.20
N PRO A 103 5.33 -15.15 -0.14
CA PRO A 103 6.75 -15.44 -0.03
C PRO A 103 7.56 -14.47 -0.90
N LYS A 104 8.79 -14.18 -0.47
CA LYS A 104 9.74 -13.39 -1.27
C LYS A 104 9.86 -13.89 -2.69
N LEU A 105 9.84 -12.95 -3.64
CA LEU A 105 10.10 -13.27 -5.04
C LEU A 105 11.53 -13.78 -5.26
N ASN A 106 12.50 -13.20 -4.55
CA ASN A 106 13.89 -13.65 -4.53
C ASN A 106 14.34 -13.90 -3.07
N PRO A 107 14.61 -15.16 -2.67
CA PRO A 107 15.09 -15.49 -1.33
C PRO A 107 16.39 -14.78 -0.92
N GLU A 108 17.25 -14.40 -1.88
CA GLU A 108 18.55 -13.80 -1.61
C GLU A 108 18.51 -12.29 -1.33
N LEU A 109 17.42 -11.60 -1.68
CA LEU A 109 17.26 -10.15 -1.44
C LEU A 109 16.48 -9.92 -0.14
N PRO A 110 16.62 -8.77 0.55
CA PRO A 110 15.72 -8.41 1.65
C PRO A 110 14.25 -8.38 1.18
N ALA A 111 13.30 -8.70 2.06
CA ALA A 111 11.88 -8.59 1.74
C ALA A 111 11.51 -7.15 1.34
N ARG A 112 10.81 -7.00 0.21
CA ARG A 112 10.32 -5.70 -0.25
C ARG A 112 9.24 -5.16 0.68
N ARG A 113 9.37 -3.88 1.04
CA ARG A 113 8.35 -3.07 1.73
C ARG A 113 7.79 -2.01 0.78
N ILE A 114 6.51 -1.71 0.87
CA ILE A 114 5.83 -0.77 -0.03
C ILE A 114 6.20 0.67 0.34
N GLY A 115 6.59 1.48 -0.65
CA GLY A 115 6.72 2.94 -0.52
C GLY A 115 8.05 3.46 0.04
N PHE A 116 9.15 2.70 -0.09
CA PHE A 116 10.47 3.13 0.38
C PHE A 116 11.61 3.02 -0.64
N GLU A 117 11.32 3.01 -1.94
CA GLU A 117 12.34 3.43 -2.91
C GLU A 117 12.27 4.95 -3.07
N ILE A 118 12.87 5.67 -2.11
CA ILE A 118 13.40 6.99 -2.44
C ILE A 118 14.59 6.69 -3.36
N GLU A 119 14.37 6.62 -4.67
CA GLU A 119 15.46 6.88 -5.60
C GLU A 119 15.88 8.33 -5.38
N ILE A 120 16.88 8.52 -4.52
CA ILE A 120 17.65 9.76 -4.44
C ILE A 120 18.45 9.82 -5.74
N ASN A 121 17.80 10.21 -6.83
CA ASN A 121 18.52 10.67 -8.02
C ASN A 121 18.93 12.11 -7.73
N ASP A 122 20.04 12.28 -7.02
CA ASP A 122 20.80 13.53 -7.00
C ASP A 122 21.18 13.86 -8.46
N VAL A 123 20.56 14.89 -9.03
CA VAL A 123 21.04 15.63 -10.21
C VAL A 123 20.85 17.11 -9.99
#